data_AF-A0A351MS18-F1
#
_entry.id   AF-A0A351MS18-F1
#
_cell.length_a   1.000
_cell.length_b   1.000
_cell.length_c   1.000
_cell.angle_alpha   90.00
_cell.angle_beta   90.00
_cell.angle_gamma   90.00
#
_symmetry.space_group_name_H-M   'P 1'
#
loop_
_entity.id
_entity.type
_entity.pdbx_description
1 polymer ?
#
loop_
_entity_poly.entity_id
_entity_poly.type
_entity_poly.pdbx_seq_one_letter_code
_entity_poly.pdbx_strand_id
1 'polypeptide(L)'
;MNAMDSRTRFIVFGVGACLGAFILWFFNQHGKPAREHRKSVMVSLSLPGMYYDSAVQQKPLFGHFILAERRTKRADGTLCRELITGGRNRFAEDGRALPNDLILVTEDYALGVEPAEEAKVAAVSFAFADRADVVFQARMRSTWKWNTLFELKSDQSYEHHSLRLRDVAKLKGDDFFALVEYVRHLEHLGPPVVSASLGHIDWKAEADLIRKESGQ
;
A
#
# COMPACT_ATOMS: atom_id res chain seq x y z
N MET A 1 -41.07 28.56 -46.91
CA MET A 1 -40.37 27.83 -45.83
C MET A 1 -40.06 26.44 -46.33
N ASN A 2 -38.81 26.19 -46.75
CA ASN A 2 -38.44 24.88 -47.32
C ASN A 2 -38.42 23.85 -46.20
N ALA A 3 -39.34 22.88 -46.25
CA ALA A 3 -39.32 21.75 -45.34
C ALA A 3 -38.04 20.95 -45.61
N MET A 4 -37.11 20.91 -44.64
CA MET A 4 -35.90 20.08 -44.72
C MET A 4 -36.28 18.64 -45.05
N ASP A 5 -35.67 18.09 -46.09
CA ASP A 5 -35.81 16.69 -46.50
C ASP A 5 -35.43 15.74 -45.36
N SER A 6 -36.15 14.62 -45.25
CA SER A 6 -36.03 13.63 -44.17
C SER A 6 -34.59 13.13 -44.05
N ARG A 7 -33.93 12.90 -45.20
CA ARG A 7 -32.55 12.43 -45.29
C ARG A 7 -31.56 13.42 -44.67
N THR A 8 -31.77 14.72 -44.88
CA THR A 8 -30.93 15.79 -44.30
C THR A 8 -31.09 15.86 -42.78
N ARG A 9 -32.31 15.63 -42.25
CA ARG A 9 -32.56 15.59 -40.80
C ARG A 9 -31.83 14.43 -40.13
N PHE A 10 -31.84 13.24 -40.75
CA PHE A 10 -31.10 12.08 -40.24
C PHE A 10 -29.58 12.29 -40.25
N ILE A 11 -29.04 12.94 -41.29
CA ILE A 11 -27.61 13.26 -41.35
C ILE A 11 -27.23 14.25 -40.25
N VAL A 12 -27.99 15.33 -40.08
CA VAL A 12 -27.74 16.33 -39.02
C VAL A 12 -27.84 15.70 -37.63
N PHE A 13 -28.83 14.83 -37.41
CA PHE A 13 -28.96 14.10 -36.14
C PHE A 13 -27.77 13.14 -35.91
N GLY A 14 -27.36 12.38 -36.93
CA GLY A 14 -26.22 11.46 -36.84
C GLY A 14 -24.91 12.18 -36.53
N VAL A 15 -24.65 13.30 -37.21
CA VAL A 15 -23.46 14.13 -36.94
C VAL A 15 -23.51 14.71 -35.52
N GLY A 16 -24.66 15.20 -35.07
CA GLY A 16 -24.85 15.70 -33.71
C GLY A 16 -24.63 14.62 -32.63
N ALA A 17 -25.13 13.40 -32.86
CA ALA A 17 -24.96 12.29 -31.94
C ALA A 17 -23.49 11.82 -31.86
N CYS A 18 -22.80 11.72 -33.01
CA CYS A 18 -21.38 11.39 -33.05
C CYS A 18 -20.52 12.46 -32.36
N LEU A 19 -20.83 13.75 -32.57
CA LEU A 19 -20.13 14.85 -31.91
C LEU A 19 -20.36 14.81 -30.38
N GLY A 20 -21.59 14.56 -29.94
CA GLY A 20 -21.92 14.40 -28.53
C GLY A 20 -21.19 13.23 -27.87
N ALA A 21 -21.16 12.07 -28.54
CA ALA A 21 -20.43 10.90 -28.06
C ALA A 21 -18.91 11.14 -28.00
N PHE A 22 -18.35 11.83 -28.99
CA PHE A 22 -16.93 12.19 -29.02
C PHE A 22 -16.56 13.16 -27.89
N ILE A 23 -17.39 14.18 -27.65
CA ILE A 23 -17.20 15.15 -26.54
C ILE A 23 -17.27 14.43 -25.20
N LEU A 24 -18.27 13.56 -24.99
CA LEU A 24 -18.39 12.77 -23.76
C LEU A 24 -17.20 11.82 -23.57
N TRP A 25 -16.74 11.17 -24.63
CA TRP A 25 -15.56 10.30 -24.59
C TRP A 25 -14.28 11.08 -24.25
N PHE A 26 -14.09 12.25 -24.86
CA PHE A 26 -12.94 13.14 -24.63
C PHE A 26 -12.91 13.66 -23.18
N PHE A 27 -14.04 14.17 -22.66
CA PHE A 27 -14.12 14.62 -21.27
C PHE A 27 -13.96 13.47 -20.27
N ASN A 28 -14.45 12.27 -20.59
CA ASN A 28 -14.27 11.10 -19.74
C ASN A 28 -12.81 10.61 -19.72
N GLN A 29 -12.13 10.63 -20.87
CA GLN A 29 -10.70 10.27 -20.98
C GLN A 29 -9.80 11.28 -20.24
N HIS A 30 -10.07 12.58 -20.34
CA HIS A 30 -9.28 13.61 -19.66
C HIS A 30 -9.68 13.86 -18.20
N GLY A 31 -10.94 13.60 -17.82
CA GLY A 31 -11.44 13.79 -16.46
C GLY A 31 -11.08 12.66 -15.49
N LYS A 32 -10.94 11.42 -15.97
CA LYS A 32 -10.50 10.27 -15.18
C LYS A 32 -9.14 10.46 -14.50
N PRO A 33 -8.05 10.83 -15.21
CA PRO A 33 -6.74 10.99 -14.58
C PRO A 33 -6.74 12.11 -13.54
N ALA A 34 -7.46 13.21 -13.78
CA ALA A 34 -7.59 14.28 -12.79
C ALA A 34 -8.40 13.87 -11.54
N ARG A 35 -9.42 13.01 -11.71
CA ARG A 35 -10.22 12.48 -10.59
C ARG A 35 -9.44 11.44 -9.79
N GLU A 36 -8.70 10.56 -10.46
CA GLU A 36 -7.83 9.59 -9.79
C GLU A 36 -6.67 10.27 -9.08
N HIS A 37 -6.06 11.31 -9.69
CA HIS A 37 -5.07 12.16 -9.03
C HIS A 37 -5.64 12.87 -7.79
N ARG A 38 -6.85 13.43 -7.85
CA ARG A 38 -7.49 14.02 -6.65
C ARG A 38 -7.83 12.98 -5.59
N LYS A 39 -8.21 11.76 -5.98
CA LYS A 39 -8.46 10.65 -5.05
C LYS A 39 -7.15 10.19 -4.39
N SER A 40 -6.06 10.04 -5.14
CA SER A 40 -4.75 9.69 -4.57
C SER A 40 -4.24 10.80 -3.66
N VAL A 41 -4.41 12.07 -4.05
CA VAL A 41 -4.08 13.24 -3.23
C VAL A 41 -4.93 13.32 -1.95
N MET A 42 -6.24 13.05 -1.98
CA MET A 42 -7.07 13.02 -0.76
C MET A 42 -6.75 11.84 0.16
N VAL A 43 -6.35 10.69 -0.41
CA VAL A 43 -5.86 9.56 0.38
C VAL A 43 -4.50 9.93 1.01
N SER A 44 -3.62 10.62 0.27
CA SER A 44 -2.28 10.97 0.73
C SER A 44 -2.21 12.16 1.68
N LEU A 45 -3.11 13.14 1.54
CA LEU A 45 -3.28 14.29 2.46
C LEU A 45 -3.59 13.88 3.91
N SER A 46 -3.67 12.58 4.18
CA SER A 46 -3.95 12.03 5.49
C SER A 46 -2.81 11.24 6.11
N LEU A 47 -1.57 11.46 5.64
CA LEU A 47 -0.38 10.88 6.24
C LEU A 47 -0.35 11.23 7.74
N PRO A 48 -0.54 10.25 8.65
CA PRO A 48 -0.54 10.53 10.07
C PRO A 48 0.78 11.22 10.44
N GLY A 49 0.71 12.35 11.14
CA GLY A 49 1.88 13.20 11.41
C GLY A 49 3.07 12.43 12.02
N MET A 50 2.81 11.35 12.75
CA MET A 50 3.87 10.50 13.29
C MET A 50 4.67 9.73 12.22
N TYR A 51 4.03 9.21 11.16
CA TYR A 51 4.76 8.56 10.07
C TYR A 51 5.52 9.59 9.24
N TYR A 52 5.00 10.81 9.12
CA TYR A 52 5.73 11.93 8.51
C TYR A 52 6.99 12.26 9.32
N ASP A 53 6.82 12.48 10.62
CA ASP A 53 7.91 12.78 11.54
C ASP A 53 8.97 11.67 11.53
N SER A 54 8.54 10.42 11.46
CA SER A 54 9.47 9.30 11.35
C SER A 54 10.17 9.26 9.99
N ALA A 55 9.43 9.30 8.88
CA ALA A 55 9.99 9.20 7.52
C ALA A 55 10.87 10.40 7.12
N VAL A 56 10.51 11.61 7.54
CA VAL A 56 11.13 12.87 7.09
C VAL A 56 12.06 13.44 8.16
N GLN A 57 11.66 13.42 9.42
CA GLN A 57 12.47 13.98 10.52
C GLN A 57 13.31 12.93 11.24
N GLN A 58 13.21 11.65 10.85
CA GLN A 58 13.95 10.54 11.46
C GLN A 58 13.70 10.40 12.97
N LYS A 59 12.49 10.76 13.40
CA LYS A 59 12.04 10.57 14.77
C LYS A 59 11.58 9.13 14.99
N PRO A 60 11.87 8.54 16.15
CA PRO A 60 11.40 7.21 16.47
C PRO A 60 9.92 7.26 16.83
N LEU A 61 9.21 6.17 16.56
CA LEU A 61 7.79 6.02 16.84
C LEU A 61 7.56 5.48 18.24
N PHE A 62 6.75 6.20 19.01
CA PHE A 62 6.32 5.82 20.36
C PHE A 62 4.83 6.11 20.52
N GLY A 63 4.14 5.29 21.30
CA GLY A 63 2.75 5.52 21.70
C GLY A 63 1.86 4.27 21.72
N HIS A 64 0.59 4.47 22.08
CA HIS A 64 -0.38 3.40 22.32
C HIS A 64 -0.91 2.69 21.06
N PHE A 65 -0.53 3.16 19.88
CA PHE A 65 -0.92 2.57 18.59
C PHE A 65 0.03 1.47 18.11
N ILE A 66 1.12 1.25 18.85
CA ILE A 66 2.04 0.13 18.65
C ILE A 66 1.38 -1.12 19.20
N LEU A 67 1.10 -2.08 18.33
CA LEU A 67 0.45 -3.34 18.64
C LEU A 67 1.45 -4.43 19.03
N ALA A 68 2.66 -4.35 18.47
CA ALA A 68 3.78 -5.22 18.81
C ALA A 68 5.12 -4.52 18.57
N GLU A 69 6.12 -4.89 19.35
CA GLU A 69 7.48 -4.37 19.26
C GLU A 69 8.47 -5.51 19.42
N ARG A 70 9.48 -5.53 18.55
CA ARG A 70 10.61 -6.44 18.64
C ARG A 70 11.91 -5.67 18.48
N ARG A 71 12.91 -6.01 19.29
CA ARG A 71 14.26 -5.45 19.20
C ARG A 71 15.23 -6.56 18.84
N THR A 72 16.02 -6.34 17.81
CA THR A 72 17.04 -7.28 17.34
C THR A 72 18.39 -6.58 17.28
N LYS A 73 19.44 -7.28 17.74
CA LYS A 73 20.81 -6.86 17.51
C LYS A 73 21.26 -7.44 16.18
N ARG A 74 21.70 -6.59 15.26
CA ARG A 74 22.27 -7.02 13.99
C ARG A 74 23.71 -7.53 14.20
N ALA A 75 24.23 -8.22 13.19
CA ALA A 75 25.57 -8.82 13.22
C ALA A 75 26.70 -7.78 13.41
N ASP A 76 26.46 -6.54 13.00
CA ASP A 76 27.37 -5.40 13.17
C ASP A 76 27.27 -4.74 14.57
N GLY A 77 26.41 -5.26 15.45
CA GLY A 77 26.17 -4.72 16.79
C GLY A 77 25.19 -3.54 16.83
N THR A 78 24.64 -3.10 15.69
CA THR A 78 23.59 -2.09 15.63
C THR A 78 22.26 -2.65 16.14
N LEU A 79 21.40 -1.75 16.65
CA LEU A 79 20.06 -2.10 17.11
C LEU A 79 19.05 -1.82 16.01
N CYS A 80 18.20 -2.81 15.75
CA CYS A 80 17.05 -2.72 14.87
C CYS A 80 15.78 -2.92 15.71
N ARG A 81 14.87 -1.97 15.65
CA ARG A 81 13.56 -2.01 16.31
C ARG A 81 12.48 -2.14 15.26
N GLU A 82 11.70 -3.20 15.35
CA GLU A 82 10.57 -3.46 14.47
C GLU A 82 9.28 -3.25 15.25
N LEU A 83 8.39 -2.45 14.67
CA LEU A 83 7.11 -2.09 15.26
C LEU A 83 6.01 -2.50 14.31
N ILE A 84 4.96 -3.09 14.86
CA ILE A 84 3.71 -3.26 14.13
C ILE A 84 2.72 -2.27 14.69
N THR A 85 2.22 -1.40 13.83
CA THR A 85 1.26 -0.36 14.19
C THR A 85 -0.08 -0.65 13.53
N GLY A 86 -1.16 -0.28 14.22
CA GLY A 86 -2.48 -0.21 13.61
C GLY A 86 -2.58 1.03 12.73
N GLY A 87 -2.61 0.85 11.41
CA GLY A 87 -2.92 1.94 10.47
C GLY A 87 -4.41 2.34 10.54
N ARG A 88 -4.73 3.48 9.90
CA ARG A 88 -6.06 4.14 9.90
C ARG A 88 -7.25 3.16 9.81
N ASN A 89 -8.33 3.50 10.52
CA ASN A 89 -9.68 3.12 10.10
C ASN A 89 -9.87 3.64 8.68
N ARG A 90 -9.86 2.72 7.71
CA ARG A 90 -10.28 3.02 6.35
C ARG A 90 -11.80 2.90 6.30
N PHE A 91 -12.44 3.65 5.44
CA PHE A 91 -13.87 3.50 5.18
C PHE A 91 -14.05 3.26 3.68
N ALA A 92 -14.95 2.36 3.30
CA ALA A 92 -15.38 2.16 1.93
C ALA A 92 -16.22 3.36 1.46
N GLU A 93 -16.50 3.44 0.15
CA GLU A 93 -17.28 4.55 -0.43
C GLU A 93 -18.72 4.63 0.15
N ASP A 94 -19.22 3.53 0.70
CA ASP A 94 -20.51 3.42 1.42
C ASP A 94 -20.42 3.82 2.91
N GLY A 95 -19.25 4.23 3.38
CA GLY A 95 -19.00 4.59 4.78
C GLY A 95 -18.73 3.39 5.70
N ARG A 96 -18.66 2.15 5.19
CA ARG A 96 -18.34 0.97 6.00
C ARG A 96 -16.87 0.96 6.40
N ALA A 97 -16.60 0.73 7.68
CA ALA A 97 -15.22 0.55 8.15
C ALA A 97 -14.54 -0.65 7.44
N LEU A 98 -13.38 -0.39 6.88
CA LEU A 98 -12.45 -1.36 6.31
C LEU A 98 -11.42 -1.74 7.38
N PRO A 99 -10.86 -2.95 7.33
CA PRO A 99 -9.82 -3.36 8.28
C PRO A 99 -8.65 -2.38 8.26
N ASN A 100 -8.13 -2.08 9.45
CA ASN A 100 -6.91 -1.31 9.62
C ASN A 100 -5.77 -1.99 8.87
N ASP A 101 -5.07 -1.23 8.02
CA ASP A 101 -3.86 -1.72 7.39
C ASP A 101 -2.78 -1.82 8.49
N LEU A 102 -2.23 -3.01 8.73
CA LEU A 102 -1.11 -3.13 9.65
C LEU A 102 0.15 -2.65 8.95
N ILE A 103 0.92 -1.81 9.63
CA ILE A 103 2.17 -1.27 9.09
C ILE A 103 3.32 -1.84 9.93
N LEU A 104 4.29 -2.43 9.24
CA LEU A 104 5.60 -2.73 9.78
C LEU A 104 6.47 -1.48 9.63
N VAL A 105 6.98 -0.99 10.74
CA VAL A 105 8.01 0.04 10.79
C VAL A 105 9.30 -0.61 11.25
N THR A 106 10.36 -0.45 10.48
CA THR A 106 11.70 -0.90 10.88
C THR A 106 12.58 0.32 11.10
N GLU A 107 13.05 0.49 12.33
CA GLU A 107 13.93 1.56 12.77
C GLU A 107 15.33 1.00 13.00
N ASP A 108 16.31 1.49 12.26
CA ASP A 108 17.71 1.16 12.44
C ASP A 108 18.43 2.29 13.18
N TYR A 109 19.15 1.93 14.22
CA TYR A 109 19.88 2.87 15.08
C TYR A 109 21.39 2.78 14.83
N ALA A 110 22.08 3.89 15.01
CA ALA A 110 23.53 3.91 14.96
C ALA A 110 24.14 3.07 16.09
N LEU A 111 25.39 2.64 15.91
CA LEU A 111 26.10 1.83 16.90
C LEU A 111 26.14 2.54 18.28
N GLY A 112 25.72 1.83 19.32
CA GLY A 112 25.68 2.36 20.69
C GLY A 112 24.51 3.30 21.00
N VAL A 113 23.60 3.53 20.05
CA VAL A 113 22.37 4.31 20.28
C VAL A 113 21.25 3.36 20.68
N GLU A 114 20.71 3.56 21.87
CA GLU A 114 19.55 2.81 22.36
C GLU A 114 18.23 3.46 21.88
N PRO A 115 17.20 2.66 21.55
CA PRO A 115 15.88 3.17 21.20
C PRO A 115 15.24 3.93 22.37
N ALA A 116 15.06 5.25 22.19
CA ALA A 116 14.39 6.15 23.13
C ALA A 116 13.63 7.22 22.34
N GLU A 117 12.65 7.88 22.96
CA GLU A 117 11.76 8.86 22.29
C GLU A 117 12.52 10.05 21.66
N GLU A 118 13.63 10.43 22.28
CA GLU A 118 14.50 11.52 21.81
C GLU A 118 15.66 11.04 20.92
N ALA A 119 15.83 9.72 20.78
CA ALA A 119 16.94 9.16 20.01
C ALA A 119 16.74 9.40 18.52
N LYS A 120 17.80 9.77 17.80
CA LYS A 120 17.72 9.90 16.34
C LYS A 120 17.80 8.53 15.67
N VAL A 121 16.84 8.23 14.82
CA VAL A 121 16.85 7.02 13.99
C VAL A 121 17.81 7.23 12.81
N ALA A 122 18.67 6.25 12.53
CA ALA A 122 19.61 6.34 11.42
C ALA A 122 18.92 6.08 10.08
N ALA A 123 18.05 5.07 10.04
CA ALA A 123 17.20 4.77 8.89
C ALA A 123 15.85 4.21 9.34
N VAL A 124 14.79 4.57 8.61
CA VAL A 124 13.46 4.01 8.83
C VAL A 124 12.91 3.47 7.51
N SER A 125 12.24 2.33 7.57
CA SER A 125 11.52 1.77 6.44
C SER A 125 10.12 1.34 6.84
N PHE A 126 9.20 1.41 5.87
CA PHE A 126 7.80 1.11 6.06
C PHE A 126 7.36 0.05 5.06
N ALA A 127 6.58 -0.90 5.55
CA ALA A 127 5.93 -1.89 4.73
C ALA A 127 4.57 -2.24 5.35
N PHE A 128 3.69 -2.83 4.57
CA PHE A 128 2.50 -3.44 5.12
C PHE A 128 2.87 -4.74 5.86
N ALA A 129 2.47 -4.84 7.12
CA ALA A 129 2.65 -6.05 7.93
C ALA A 129 1.55 -7.09 7.65
N ASP A 130 0.43 -6.69 7.02
CA ASP A 130 -0.69 -7.59 6.72
C ASP A 130 -0.71 -8.08 5.27
N ARG A 131 0.19 -7.61 4.39
CA ARG A 131 0.23 -8.05 2.99
C ARG A 131 1.65 -8.23 2.45
N ALA A 132 1.77 -9.14 1.48
CA ALA A 132 3.02 -9.40 0.79
C ALA A 132 2.77 -9.75 -0.66
N ASP A 133 3.74 -9.45 -1.51
CA ASP A 133 3.74 -9.82 -2.92
C ASP A 133 4.74 -10.95 -3.13
N VAL A 134 4.28 -12.03 -3.78
CA VAL A 134 5.05 -13.23 -4.01
C VAL A 134 5.01 -13.60 -5.49
N VAL A 135 6.20 -13.81 -6.06
CA VAL A 135 6.38 -14.24 -7.45
C VAL A 135 6.71 -15.73 -7.46
N PHE A 136 6.01 -16.48 -8.30
CA PHE A 136 6.18 -17.92 -8.43
C PHE A 136 6.87 -18.29 -9.75
N GLN A 137 7.60 -19.41 -9.75
CA GLN A 137 7.99 -20.05 -10.99
C GLN A 137 6.74 -20.56 -11.72
N ALA A 138 6.59 -20.19 -13.00
CA ALA A 138 5.40 -20.42 -13.82
C ALA A 138 4.89 -21.88 -13.85
N ARG A 139 5.75 -22.87 -13.58
CA ARG A 139 5.42 -24.31 -13.61
C ARG A 139 5.18 -24.97 -12.25
N MET A 140 5.54 -24.33 -11.14
CA MET A 140 5.44 -24.92 -9.79
C MET A 140 4.35 -24.27 -8.93
N ARG A 141 3.54 -23.39 -9.53
CA ARG A 141 2.42 -22.70 -8.89
C ARG A 141 1.33 -23.65 -8.35
N SER A 142 0.98 -24.70 -9.09
CA SER A 142 -0.11 -25.63 -8.73
C SER A 142 0.25 -26.59 -7.60
N THR A 143 1.54 -26.73 -7.29
CA THR A 143 2.05 -27.62 -6.24
C THR A 143 2.27 -26.92 -4.91
N TRP A 144 2.23 -25.58 -4.88
CA TRP A 144 2.47 -24.81 -3.67
C TRP A 144 1.27 -24.85 -2.73
N LYS A 145 1.54 -25.15 -1.45
CA LYS A 145 0.54 -25.16 -0.38
C LYS A 145 0.88 -24.09 0.64
N TRP A 146 -0.02 -23.11 0.74
CA TRP A 146 0.05 -22.07 1.75
C TRP A 146 -0.34 -22.60 3.14
N ASN A 147 0.17 -21.95 4.18
CA ASN A 147 -0.39 -22.09 5.51
C ASN A 147 -1.83 -21.54 5.52
N THR A 148 -2.74 -22.20 6.23
CA THR A 148 -4.16 -21.82 6.36
C THR A 148 -4.37 -20.45 7.01
N LEU A 149 -3.36 -19.90 7.69
CA LEU A 149 -3.38 -18.57 8.30
C LEU A 149 -3.43 -17.41 7.29
N PHE A 150 -3.10 -17.65 6.01
CA PHE A 150 -3.01 -16.59 4.99
C PHE A 150 -4.11 -16.71 3.93
N GLU A 151 -4.63 -15.57 3.50
CA GLU A 151 -5.53 -15.40 2.37
C GLU A 151 -4.75 -15.00 1.13
N LEU A 152 -5.02 -15.66 0.00
CA LEU A 152 -4.41 -15.34 -1.28
C LEU A 152 -5.37 -14.48 -2.08
N LYS A 153 -4.93 -13.30 -2.51
CA LYS A 153 -5.60 -12.50 -3.54
C LYS A 153 -4.72 -12.46 -4.77
N SER A 154 -5.19 -13.07 -5.85
CA SER A 154 -4.58 -12.93 -7.17
C SER A 154 -5.11 -11.64 -7.79
N ASP A 155 -4.23 -10.68 -8.03
CA ASP A 155 -4.48 -9.73 -9.10
C ASP A 155 -4.20 -10.45 -10.44
N GLN A 156 -4.93 -10.13 -11.50
CA GLN A 156 -5.01 -10.96 -12.72
C GLN A 156 -3.79 -10.79 -13.66
N SER A 157 -2.57 -10.78 -13.13
CA SER A 157 -1.35 -11.02 -13.90
C SER A 157 -0.82 -12.42 -13.55
N TYR A 158 -0.36 -13.16 -14.56
CA TYR A 158 -0.01 -14.58 -14.39
C TYR A 158 1.16 -14.83 -13.42
N GLU A 159 1.88 -13.78 -13.01
CA GLU A 159 3.17 -13.85 -12.31
C GLU A 159 3.14 -13.44 -10.84
N HIS A 160 2.14 -12.67 -10.40
CA HIS A 160 2.11 -12.09 -9.05
C HIS A 160 0.94 -12.59 -8.19
N HIS A 161 1.24 -12.92 -6.94
CA HIS A 161 0.25 -13.23 -5.90
C HIS A 161 0.39 -12.29 -4.73
N SER A 162 -0.74 -11.81 -4.22
CA SER A 162 -0.77 -11.08 -2.96
C SER A 162 -1.21 -12.01 -1.83
N LEU A 163 -0.38 -12.11 -0.79
CA LEU A 163 -0.73 -12.73 0.48
C LEU A 163 -1.30 -11.67 1.40
N ARG A 164 -2.31 -12.05 2.18
CA ARG A 164 -2.83 -11.26 3.28
C ARG A 164 -3.03 -12.12 4.52
N LEU A 165 -2.79 -11.57 5.70
CA LEU A 165 -3.13 -12.27 6.94
C LEU A 165 -4.65 -12.30 7.18
N ARG A 166 -5.20 -13.47 7.56
CA ARG A 166 -6.62 -13.64 7.91
C ARG A 166 -6.89 -13.25 9.36
N ASP A 167 -8.12 -12.82 9.66
CA ASP A 167 -8.58 -12.60 11.03
C ASP A 167 -7.63 -11.74 11.90
N VAL A 168 -7.09 -10.66 11.33
CA VAL A 168 -6.12 -9.76 11.97
C VAL A 168 -6.57 -9.30 13.37
N ALA A 169 -7.87 -9.14 13.58
CA ALA A 169 -8.46 -8.74 14.87
C ALA A 169 -8.18 -9.71 16.04
N LYS A 170 -7.79 -10.96 15.76
CA LYS A 170 -7.51 -11.97 16.78
C LYS A 170 -6.03 -12.02 17.19
N LEU A 171 -5.14 -11.41 16.41
CA LEU A 171 -3.70 -11.43 16.67
C LEU A 171 -3.34 -10.59 17.90
N LYS A 172 -2.27 -11.00 18.60
CA LYS A 172 -1.72 -10.26 19.74
C LYS A 172 -0.20 -10.36 19.78
N GLY A 173 0.48 -9.27 20.11
CA GLY A 173 1.92 -9.25 20.34
C GLY A 173 2.71 -9.87 19.18
N ASP A 174 3.54 -10.87 19.47
CA ASP A 174 4.44 -11.46 18.48
C ASP A 174 3.72 -12.14 17.30
N ASP A 175 2.45 -12.51 17.46
CA ASP A 175 1.64 -13.10 16.37
C ASP A 175 1.53 -12.16 15.16
N PHE A 176 1.66 -10.85 15.37
CA PHE A 176 1.65 -9.87 14.29
C PHE A 176 2.83 -10.02 13.33
N PHE A 177 3.96 -10.56 13.78
CA PHE A 177 5.12 -10.79 12.93
C PHE A 177 5.02 -12.08 12.10
N ALA A 178 3.95 -12.87 12.24
CA ALA A 178 3.83 -14.16 11.55
C ALA A 178 3.94 -14.05 10.02
N LEU A 179 3.29 -13.05 9.40
CA LEU A 179 3.41 -12.85 7.95
C LEU A 179 4.81 -12.33 7.58
N VAL A 180 5.36 -11.41 8.36
CA VAL A 180 6.69 -10.81 8.14
C VAL A 180 7.76 -11.91 8.12
N GLU A 181 7.76 -12.76 9.13
CA GLU A 181 8.66 -13.90 9.21
C GLU A 181 8.39 -14.91 8.10
N TYR A 182 7.12 -15.24 7.85
CA TYR A 182 6.78 -16.17 6.78
C TYR A 182 7.36 -15.70 5.44
N VAL A 183 7.14 -14.44 5.08
CA VAL A 183 7.62 -13.84 3.82
C VAL A 183 9.14 -13.81 3.74
N ARG A 184 9.83 -13.45 4.82
CA ARG A 184 11.31 -13.48 4.87
C ARG A 184 11.88 -14.88 4.66
N HIS A 185 11.17 -15.91 5.10
CA HIS A 185 11.58 -17.30 4.94
C HIS A 185 11.13 -17.92 3.61
N LEU A 186 10.17 -17.33 2.89
CA LEU A 186 9.61 -17.89 1.66
C LEU A 186 10.69 -18.15 0.59
N GLU A 187 11.64 -17.24 0.43
CA GLU A 187 12.72 -17.38 -0.55
C GLU A 187 13.68 -18.53 -0.21
N HIS A 188 13.67 -19.02 1.03
CA HIS A 188 14.52 -20.13 1.50
C HIS A 188 13.79 -21.47 1.55
N LEU A 189 12.46 -21.48 1.38
CA LEU A 189 11.63 -22.70 1.40
C LEU A 189 11.68 -23.50 0.09
N GLY A 190 12.37 -22.99 -0.94
CA GLY A 190 12.73 -23.74 -2.13
C GLY A 190 12.10 -23.25 -3.44
N PRO A 191 12.18 -24.05 -4.52
CA PRO A 191 12.06 -23.57 -5.90
C PRO A 191 10.73 -22.98 -6.40
N PRO A 192 9.54 -23.15 -5.78
CA PRO A 192 8.37 -22.52 -6.37
C PRO A 192 8.38 -21.01 -6.23
N VAL A 193 9.09 -20.43 -5.25
CA VAL A 193 9.13 -18.98 -5.01
C VAL A 193 10.36 -18.37 -5.70
N VAL A 194 10.13 -17.40 -6.58
CA VAL A 194 11.19 -16.62 -7.26
C VAL A 194 11.60 -15.42 -6.41
N SER A 195 10.61 -14.74 -5.84
CA SER A 195 10.84 -13.63 -4.90
C SER A 195 9.62 -13.46 -3.98
N ALA A 196 9.87 -12.94 -2.79
CA ALA A 196 8.82 -12.60 -1.84
C ALA A 196 9.19 -11.31 -1.10
N SER A 197 8.28 -10.35 -1.09
CA SER A 197 8.53 -9.07 -0.42
C SER A 197 7.26 -8.57 0.26
N LEU A 198 7.42 -7.88 1.38
CA LEU A 198 6.32 -7.13 1.97
C LEU A 198 6.02 -5.92 1.07
N GLY A 199 4.75 -5.56 0.94
CA GLY A 199 4.35 -4.39 0.16
C GLY A 199 4.98 -3.14 0.75
N HIS A 200 5.92 -2.53 0.04
CA HIS A 200 6.65 -1.35 0.51
C HIS A 200 5.75 -0.11 0.52
N ILE A 201 5.97 0.76 1.51
CA ILE A 201 5.29 2.05 1.62
C ILE A 201 6.35 3.16 1.60
N ASP A 202 6.25 4.05 0.61
CA ASP A 202 7.16 5.19 0.48
C ASP A 202 6.49 6.48 1.00
N TRP A 203 6.47 6.63 2.32
CA TRP A 203 5.94 7.83 2.97
C TRP A 203 6.74 9.10 2.65
N LYS A 204 7.99 8.98 2.22
CA LYS A 204 8.80 10.14 1.86
C LYS A 204 8.35 10.70 0.51
N ALA A 205 8.18 9.84 -0.50
CA ALA A 205 7.60 10.23 -1.77
C ALA A 205 6.18 10.79 -1.59
N GLU A 206 5.40 10.22 -0.67
CA GLU A 206 4.06 10.73 -0.36
C GLU A 206 4.09 12.12 0.29
N ALA A 207 4.99 12.34 1.26
CA ALA A 207 5.21 13.64 1.88
C ALA A 207 5.66 14.71 0.86
N ASP A 208 6.54 14.36 -0.07
CA ASP A 208 7.01 15.25 -1.13
C ASP A 208 5.88 15.60 -2.12
N LEU A 209 5.00 14.64 -2.43
CA LEU A 209 3.80 14.88 -3.23
C LEU A 209 2.83 15.83 -2.52
N ILE A 210 2.61 15.66 -1.21
CA ILE A 210 1.77 16.57 -0.42
C ILE A 210 2.33 17.98 -0.44
N ARG A 211 3.63 18.18 -0.19
CA ARG A 211 4.28 19.52 -0.24
C ARG A 211 4.08 20.19 -1.60
N LYS A 212 4.35 19.45 -2.68
CA LYS A 212 4.23 19.94 -4.04
C LYS A 212 2.80 20.39 -4.38
N GLU A 213 1.79 19.65 -3.92
CA GLU A 213 0.38 19.93 -4.19
C GLU A 213 -0.23 20.94 -3.21
N SER A 214 0.29 21.07 -1.98
CA SER A 214 -0.18 22.03 -0.98
C SER A 214 0.41 23.44 -1.16
N GLY A 215 1.40 23.60 -2.05
CA GLY A 215 2.05 24.89 -2.33
C GLY A 215 2.93 25.41 -1.19
N GLN A 216 3.35 24.53 -0.27
CA GLN A 216 4.32 24.81 0.79
C GLN A 216 5.73 24.35 0.43
#